data_AF-A0AAW1AAA3-F1
#
_entry.id   AF-A0AAW1AAA3-F1
#
_cell.length_a   1.000
_cell.length_b   1.000
_cell.length_c   1.000
_cell.angle_alpha   90.00
_cell.angle_beta   90.00
_cell.angle_gamma   90.00
#
_symmetry.space_group_name_H-M   'P 1'
#
loop_
_entity.id
_entity.type
_entity.pdbx_description
1 polymer ?
#
loop_
_entity_poly.entity_id
_entity_poly.type
_entity_poly.pdbx_seq_one_letter_code
_entity_poly.pdbx_strand_id
1 'polypeptide(L)'
;MIIRKRIWPRTLSDFFSMTFILTIIPVIYWFELWVVLPAMHEYGSLPYIFHFFLGNFIMLNIVGNFTYIVFCDTSTRRDIMSISAANTKDGWRLCASCETLAPPRSWHCSTCWKQNLKEVLGDRWYLTWILPYIKSQLPHNGIIWDTSNSWLYTNSKSK
;
A
#
# COMPACT_ATOMS: atom_id res chain seq x y z
N MET A 1 17.29 -1.43 10.62
CA MET A 1 15.86 -1.44 10.23
C MET A 1 15.03 -1.00 11.42
N ILE A 2 14.17 0.01 11.24
CA ILE A 2 13.33 0.53 12.31
C ILE A 2 12.02 -0.27 12.32
N ILE A 3 11.68 -0.85 13.47
CA ILE A 3 10.47 -1.66 13.65
C ILE A 3 9.28 -0.76 13.98
N ARG A 4 8.20 -0.91 13.22
CA ARG A 4 6.93 -0.20 13.41
C ARG A 4 6.27 -0.62 14.73
N LYS A 5 6.05 0.34 15.64
CA LYS A 5 5.44 0.08 16.96
C LYS A 5 3.95 -0.24 16.93
N ARG A 6 3.19 0.30 15.96
CA ARG A 6 1.75 0.01 15.76
C ARG A 6 1.56 -0.78 14.48
N ILE A 7 1.63 -2.10 14.61
CA ILE A 7 1.60 -3.06 13.52
C ILE A 7 0.22 -3.07 12.85
N TRP A 8 -0.85 -2.89 13.63
CA TRP A 8 -2.20 -2.97 13.12
C TRP A 8 -2.55 -1.84 12.14
N PRO A 9 -3.24 -2.14 11.02
CA PRO A 9 -3.77 -1.13 10.12
C PRO A 9 -4.76 -0.22 10.85
N ARG A 10 -4.71 1.07 10.51
CA ARG A 10 -5.58 2.09 11.11
C ARG A 10 -6.91 2.24 10.39
N THR A 11 -6.98 1.83 9.13
CA THR A 11 -8.21 1.87 8.33
C THR A 11 -8.82 0.47 8.26
N LEU A 12 -10.15 0.39 8.29
CA LEU A 12 -10.87 -0.88 8.16
C LEU A 12 -10.61 -1.54 6.80
N SER A 13 -10.47 -0.74 5.74
CA SER A 13 -10.12 -1.26 4.41
C SER A 13 -8.79 -1.99 4.42
N ASP A 14 -7.75 -1.40 5.01
CA ASP A 14 -6.43 -2.03 5.08
C ASP A 14 -6.48 -3.28 5.97
N PHE A 15 -7.31 -3.27 7.02
CA PHE A 15 -7.53 -4.45 7.87
C PHE A 15 -8.13 -5.61 7.08
N PHE A 16 -9.24 -5.39 6.37
CA PHE A 16 -9.88 -6.45 5.58
C PHE A 16 -8.96 -6.96 4.47
N SER A 17 -8.26 -6.08 3.75
CA SER A 17 -7.28 -6.50 2.74
C SER A 17 -6.15 -7.34 3.33
N MET A 18 -5.62 -6.92 4.49
CA MET A 18 -4.57 -7.66 5.19
C MET A 18 -5.06 -9.04 5.63
N THR A 19 -6.24 -9.12 6.23
CA THR A 19 -6.85 -10.38 6.67
C THR A 19 -7.15 -11.29 5.47
N PHE A 20 -7.65 -10.76 4.36
CA PHE A 20 -7.92 -11.53 3.16
C PHE A 20 -6.65 -12.19 2.61
N ILE A 21 -5.56 -11.43 2.46
CA ILE A 21 -4.28 -11.95 1.95
C ILE A 21 -3.71 -13.00 2.90
N LEU A 22 -3.74 -12.75 4.21
CA LEU A 22 -3.24 -13.67 5.24
C LEU A 22 -4.05 -14.95 5.39
N THR A 23 -5.28 -15.00 4.90
CA THR A 23 -6.14 -16.18 4.96
C THR A 23 -6.12 -16.97 3.66
N ILE A 24 -6.24 -16.30 2.51
CA ILE A 24 -6.36 -16.98 1.23
C ILE A 24 -5.05 -17.66 0.78
N ILE A 25 -3.90 -17.03 1.01
CA ILE A 25 -2.60 -17.59 0.61
C ILE A 25 -2.29 -18.90 1.35
N PRO A 26 -2.41 -18.99 2.69
CA PRO A 26 -2.20 -20.26 3.40
C PRO A 26 -3.21 -21.35 3.01
N VAL A 27 -4.46 -20.97 2.69
CA VAL A 27 -5.48 -21.94 2.25
C VAL A 27 -5.12 -22.52 0.89
N ILE A 28 -4.70 -21.70 -0.07
CA ILE A 28 -4.25 -22.17 -1.38
C ILE A 28 -3.00 -23.03 -1.22
N TYR A 29 -2.02 -22.59 -0.44
CA TYR A 29 -0.82 -23.38 -0.15
C TYR A 29 -1.13 -24.76 0.44
N TRP A 30 -2.03 -24.80 1.44
CA TRP A 30 -2.48 -26.06 2.03
C TRP A 30 -3.13 -26.96 0.97
N PHE A 31 -4.03 -26.42 0.16
CA PHE A 31 -4.69 -27.16 -0.90
C PHE A 31 -3.70 -27.72 -1.93
N GLU A 32 -2.71 -26.92 -2.34
CA GLU A 32 -1.70 -27.35 -3.31
C GLU A 32 -0.82 -28.48 -2.76
N LEU A 33 -0.35 -28.42 -1.52
CA LEU A 33 0.51 -29.48 -0.96
C LEU A 33 -0.23 -30.76 -0.60
N TRP A 34 -1.46 -30.65 -0.07
CA TRP A 34 -2.16 -31.82 0.49
C TRP A 34 -3.21 -32.42 -0.42
N VAL A 35 -3.68 -31.67 -1.43
CA VAL A 35 -4.67 -32.17 -2.39
C VAL A 35 -4.07 -32.32 -3.77
N VAL A 36 -3.45 -31.27 -4.31
CA VAL A 36 -2.97 -31.28 -5.70
C VAL A 36 -1.71 -32.13 -5.87
N LEU A 37 -0.70 -31.93 -5.01
CA LEU A 37 0.57 -32.63 -5.10
C LEU A 37 0.45 -34.17 -5.03
N PRO A 38 -0.24 -34.76 -4.04
CA PRO A 38 -0.42 -36.21 -3.98
C PRO A 38 -1.35 -36.77 -5.06
N ALA A 39 -2.23 -35.95 -5.66
CA ALA A 39 -3.08 -36.36 -6.77
C ALA A 39 -2.31 -36.44 -8.10
N MET A 40 -1.26 -35.63 -8.27
CA MET A 40 -0.50 -35.52 -9.52
C MET A 40 0.77 -36.37 -9.53
N HIS A 41 1.43 -36.55 -8.39
CA HIS A 41 2.71 -37.25 -8.30
C HIS A 41 2.66 -38.36 -7.24
N GLU A 42 3.26 -39.51 -7.56
CA GLU A 42 3.39 -40.61 -6.63
C GLU A 42 4.19 -40.20 -5.38
N TYR A 43 3.74 -40.69 -4.23
CA TYR A 43 4.39 -40.45 -2.95
C TYR A 43 5.85 -40.92 -2.98
N GLY A 44 6.78 -40.00 -2.66
CA GLY A 44 8.20 -40.29 -2.63
C GLY A 44 8.92 -40.25 -3.98
N SER A 45 8.21 -39.94 -5.08
CA SER A 45 8.86 -39.69 -6.37
C SER A 45 9.75 -38.44 -6.31
N LEU A 46 10.82 -38.40 -7.14
CA LEU A 46 11.68 -37.22 -7.25
C LEU A 46 10.92 -35.90 -7.54
N PRO A 47 9.97 -35.84 -8.49
CA PRO A 47 9.19 -34.62 -8.73
C PRO A 47 8.33 -34.23 -7.52
N TYR A 48 7.76 -35.21 -6.79
CA TYR A 48 7.02 -34.94 -5.55
C TYR A 48 7.90 -34.22 -4.52
N ILE A 49 9.10 -34.74 -4.27
CA ILE A 49 10.06 -34.16 -3.32
C ILE A 49 10.49 -32.75 -3.77
N PHE A 50 10.82 -32.58 -5.05
CA PHE A 50 11.22 -31.29 -5.60
C PHE A 50 10.12 -30.23 -5.43
N HIS A 51 8.88 -30.54 -5.84
CA HIS A 51 7.75 -29.62 -5.70
C HIS A 51 7.42 -29.32 -4.23
N PHE A 52 7.54 -30.31 -3.34
CA PHE A 52 7.35 -30.11 -1.90
C PHE A 52 8.34 -29.08 -1.34
N PHE A 53 9.65 -29.24 -1.59
CA PHE A 53 10.65 -28.28 -1.13
C PHE A 53 10.51 -26.91 -1.79
N LEU A 54 10.21 -26.87 -3.09
CA LEU A 54 10.00 -25.63 -3.82
C LEU A 54 8.79 -24.85 -3.28
N GLY A 55 7.67 -25.53 -3.02
CA GLY A 55 6.47 -24.93 -2.44
C GLY A 55 6.73 -24.33 -1.06
N ASN A 56 7.43 -25.06 -0.19
CA ASN A 56 7.84 -24.56 1.13
C ASN A 56 8.77 -23.34 1.01
N PHE A 57 9.73 -23.36 0.08
CA PHE A 57 10.63 -22.23 -0.17
C PHE A 57 9.85 -20.98 -0.60
N ILE A 58 8.92 -21.12 -1.55
CA ILE A 58 8.07 -20.00 -2.00
C ILE A 58 7.24 -19.45 -0.84
N MET A 59 6.63 -20.32 -0.04
CA MET A 59 5.81 -19.89 1.11
C MET A 59 6.63 -19.12 2.15
N LEU A 60 7.84 -19.58 2.47
CA LEU A 60 8.76 -18.86 3.36
C LEU A 60 9.13 -17.47 2.81
N ASN A 61 9.34 -17.34 1.49
CA ASN A 61 9.63 -16.05 0.86
C ASN A 61 8.43 -15.11 0.90
N ILE A 62 7.22 -15.60 0.62
CA ILE A 62 6.00 -14.78 0.65
C ILE A 62 5.76 -14.27 2.08
N VAL A 63 5.73 -15.17 3.06
CA VAL A 63 5.48 -14.81 4.46
C VAL A 63 6.61 -13.91 5.00
N GLY A 64 7.86 -14.23 4.69
CA GLY A 64 9.02 -13.44 5.11
C GLY A 64 8.99 -12.00 4.57
N ASN A 65 8.78 -11.84 3.26
CA ASN A 65 8.70 -10.53 2.63
C ASN A 65 7.49 -9.73 3.12
N PHE A 66 6.32 -10.37 3.25
CA PHE A 66 5.14 -9.72 3.78
C PHE A 66 5.35 -9.23 5.22
N THR A 67 5.93 -10.08 6.06
CA THR A 67 6.25 -9.78 7.45
C THR A 67 7.24 -8.61 7.53
N TYR A 68 8.26 -8.58 6.67
CA TYR A 68 9.21 -7.48 6.56
C TYR A 68 8.50 -6.16 6.21
N ILE A 69 7.59 -6.16 5.23
CA ILE A 69 6.82 -4.97 4.83
C ILE A 69 5.95 -4.45 5.99
N VAL A 70 5.27 -5.35 6.70
CA VAL A 70 4.40 -4.99 7.83
C VAL A 70 5.18 -4.37 8.99
N PHE A 71 6.39 -4.87 9.24
CA PHE A 71 7.25 -4.36 10.33
C PHE A 71 8.10 -3.15 9.94
N CYS A 72 8.35 -2.91 8.66
CA CYS A 72 9.16 -1.79 8.22
C CYS A 72 8.39 -0.46 8.41
N ASP A 73 8.97 0.44 9.22
CA ASP A 73 8.44 1.80 9.37
C ASP A 73 8.93 2.68 8.22
N THR A 74 8.02 3.09 7.33
CA THR A 74 8.30 3.98 6.19
C THR A 74 8.18 5.46 6.53
N SER A 75 7.99 5.82 7.80
CA SER A 75 7.84 7.20 8.25
C SER A 75 9.16 7.99 8.22
N THR A 76 9.11 9.21 7.70
CA THR A 76 10.25 10.16 7.67
C THR A 76 10.46 10.89 9.00
N ARG A 77 9.60 10.68 10.03
CA ARG A 77 9.59 11.48 11.26
C ARG A 77 10.86 11.39 12.12
N ARG A 78 11.69 10.37 11.95
CA ARG A 78 12.87 10.13 12.80
C ARG A 78 14.19 10.40 12.09
N ASP A 79 14.14 10.73 10.80
CA ASP A 79 15.34 11.00 10.02
C ASP A 79 15.68 12.49 10.16
N ILE A 80 16.71 12.79 10.95
CA ILE A 80 17.16 14.16 11.17
C ILE A 80 18.07 14.53 10.00
N MET A 81 17.49 15.19 9.01
CA MET A 81 18.24 15.68 7.86
C MET A 81 18.92 17.01 8.18
N SER A 82 20.19 17.14 7.79
CA SER A 82 20.87 18.44 7.79
C SER A 82 20.19 19.39 6.81
N ILE A 83 19.92 20.63 7.24
CA ILE A 83 19.33 21.69 6.41
C ILE A 83 20.16 21.93 5.14
N SER A 84 21.48 21.70 5.18
CA SER A 84 22.36 21.82 4.02
C SER A 84 22.12 20.77 2.92
N ALA A 85 21.59 19.60 3.28
CA ALA A 85 21.32 18.50 2.36
C ALA A 85 19.90 18.57 1.77
N ALA A 86 18.99 19.31 2.40
CA ALA A 86 17.61 19.47 1.97
C ALA A 86 17.43 20.71 1.09
N ASN A 87 18.14 20.76 -0.05
CA ASN A 87 17.99 21.85 -1.01
C ASN A 87 16.67 21.73 -1.78
N THR A 88 15.94 22.84 -1.87
CA THR A 88 14.70 22.94 -2.67
C THR A 88 14.95 22.74 -4.16
N LYS A 89 16.17 23.03 -4.64
CA LYS A 89 16.60 22.79 -6.02
C LYS A 89 16.60 21.31 -6.40
N ASP A 90 16.83 20.43 -5.43
CA ASP A 90 16.86 18.97 -5.62
C ASP A 90 15.47 18.32 -5.43
N GLY A 91 14.41 19.14 -5.35
CA GLY A 91 13.01 18.68 -5.25
C GLY A 91 12.56 18.30 -3.83
N TRP A 92 13.32 18.68 -2.80
CA TRP A 92 12.93 18.55 -1.40
C TRP A 92 11.85 19.58 -1.04
N ARG A 93 10.89 19.17 -0.22
CA ARG A 93 9.77 20.03 0.19
C ARG A 93 9.36 19.82 1.63
N LEU A 94 8.90 20.87 2.29
CA LEU A 94 8.33 20.79 3.62
C LEU A 94 6.91 20.19 3.53
N CYS A 95 6.67 19.07 4.20
CA CYS A 95 5.32 18.55 4.38
C CYS A 95 4.68 19.19 5.62
N ALA A 96 3.70 20.07 5.42
CA ALA A 96 2.99 20.72 6.53
C ALA A 96 2.33 19.72 7.49
N SER A 97 1.75 18.63 6.98
CA SER A 97 1.08 17.61 7.81
C SER A 97 2.04 16.77 8.66
N CYS A 98 3.28 16.59 8.21
CA CYS A 98 4.30 15.85 8.96
C CYS A 98 5.23 16.76 9.77
N GLU A 99 5.24 18.07 9.47
CA GLU A 99 6.21 19.05 9.96
C GLU A 99 7.67 18.63 9.67
N THR A 100 7.90 17.92 8.56
CA THR A 100 9.21 17.39 8.17
C THR A 100 9.52 17.66 6.70
N LEU A 101 10.80 17.79 6.35
CA LEU A 101 11.27 17.81 4.96
C LEU A 101 11.10 16.42 4.33
N ALA A 102 10.35 16.35 3.24
CA ALA A 102 10.04 15.13 2.51
C ALA A 102 10.95 15.00 1.27
N PRO A 103 11.57 13.82 1.05
CA PRO A 103 12.42 13.59 -0.12
C PRO A 103 11.65 13.74 -1.44
N PRO A 104 12.36 14.03 -2.55
CA PRO A 104 11.77 14.02 -3.88
C PRO A 104 11.07 12.67 -4.11
N ARG A 105 9.85 12.71 -4.64
CA ARG A 105 8.95 11.55 -4.88
C ARG A 105 8.20 10.94 -3.68
N SER A 106 8.35 11.44 -2.45
CA SER A 106 7.59 10.94 -1.28
C SER A 106 6.45 11.86 -0.83
N TRP A 107 5.18 11.46 -0.90
CA TRP A 107 4.04 12.34 -0.58
C TRP A 107 3.35 11.92 0.72
N HIS A 108 2.90 12.91 1.50
CA HIS A 108 2.02 12.63 2.64
C HIS A 108 0.65 12.23 2.11
N CYS A 109 0.28 10.97 2.34
CA CYS A 109 -1.00 10.46 1.96
C CYS A 109 -1.92 10.42 3.18
N SER A 110 -2.85 11.38 3.27
CA SER A 110 -3.75 11.49 4.43
C SER A 110 -4.87 10.45 4.40
N THR A 111 -5.18 9.85 3.25
CA THR A 111 -6.02 8.64 3.08
C THR A 111 -5.99 8.18 1.61
N CYS A 112 -5.06 7.28 1.26
CA CYS A 112 -4.75 6.92 -0.14
C CYS A 112 -5.96 6.44 -0.92
N TRP A 113 -6.74 5.53 -0.35
CA TRP A 113 -7.88 4.94 -1.05
C TRP A 113 -9.01 5.96 -1.28
N LYS A 114 -9.29 6.85 -0.32
CA LYS A 114 -10.40 7.80 -0.43
C LYS A 114 -10.10 8.87 -1.48
N GLN A 115 -8.86 9.35 -1.57
CA GLN A 115 -8.46 10.28 -2.62
C GLN A 115 -8.49 9.61 -3.99
N ASN A 116 -7.92 8.42 -4.15
CA ASN A 116 -7.98 7.69 -5.42
C ASN A 116 -9.42 7.42 -5.87
N LEU A 117 -10.29 7.05 -4.92
CA LEU A 117 -11.69 6.78 -5.21
C LEU A 117 -12.46 8.05 -5.58
N LYS A 118 -12.16 9.17 -4.93
CA LYS A 118 -12.72 10.48 -5.24
C LYS A 118 -12.20 11.03 -6.59
N GLU A 119 -10.98 10.68 -6.97
CA GLU A 119 -10.41 11.04 -8.26
C GLU A 119 -11.15 10.34 -9.42
N VAL A 120 -11.50 9.07 -9.23
CA VAL A 120 -12.18 8.27 -10.26
C VAL A 120 -13.69 8.49 -10.26
N LEU A 121 -14.30 8.58 -9.08
CA LEU A 121 -15.76 8.59 -8.90
C LEU A 121 -16.32 9.96 -8.47
N GLY A 122 -15.49 10.96 -8.22
CA GLY A 122 -15.87 12.33 -7.85
C GLY A 122 -16.33 12.55 -6.40
N ASP A 123 -16.77 13.76 -6.08
CA ASP A 123 -17.19 14.20 -4.74
C ASP A 123 -18.27 13.34 -4.07
N ARG A 124 -19.17 12.79 -4.88
CA ARG A 124 -20.30 11.94 -4.47
C ARG A 124 -20.04 10.46 -4.76
N TRP A 125 -18.78 10.03 -4.67
CA TRP A 125 -18.34 8.66 -4.97
C TRP A 125 -19.14 7.55 -4.29
N TYR A 126 -19.71 7.79 -3.09
CA TYR A 126 -20.50 6.78 -2.38
C TYR A 126 -21.87 6.55 -3.04
N LEU A 127 -22.42 7.55 -3.75
CA LEU A 127 -23.69 7.43 -4.47
C LEU A 127 -23.51 6.76 -5.84
N THR A 128 -22.36 6.95 -6.50
CA THR A 128 -22.10 6.40 -7.84
C THR A 128 -22.07 4.87 -7.88
N TRP A 129 -21.92 4.19 -6.73
CA TRP A 129 -22.04 2.73 -6.62
C TRP A 129 -23.47 2.22 -6.80
N ILE A 130 -24.48 3.06 -6.56
CA ILE A 130 -25.89 2.66 -6.66
C ILE A 130 -26.36 2.71 -8.12
N LEU A 131 -26.01 3.77 -8.84
CA LEU A 131 -26.43 4.02 -10.23
C LEU A 131 -25.34 4.79 -11.00
N PRO A 132 -24.98 4.37 -12.23
CA PRO A 132 -23.95 5.02 -13.04
C PRO A 132 -24.35 6.42 -13.56
N TYR A 133 -25.64 6.77 -13.48
CA TYR A 133 -26.16 8.07 -13.95
C TYR A 133 -26.07 9.19 -12.91
N ILE A 134 -25.58 8.91 -11.70
CA ILE A 134 -25.46 9.90 -10.64
C ILE A 134 -24.29 10.84 -10.96
N LYS A 135 -24.60 12.11 -11.21
CA LYS A 135 -23.59 13.15 -11.48
C LYS A 135 -22.74 13.37 -10.24
N SER A 136 -21.50 12.91 -10.28
CA SER A 136 -20.47 13.19 -9.28
C SER A 136 -19.42 14.10 -9.91
N GLN A 137 -19.19 15.27 -9.32
CA GLN A 137 -18.19 16.20 -9.85
C GLN A 137 -16.80 15.65 -9.59
N LEU A 138 -16.01 15.53 -10.65
CA LEU A 138 -14.61 15.16 -10.56
C LEU A 138 -13.82 16.36 -10.01
N PRO A 139 -12.81 16.12 -9.17
CA PRO A 139 -11.99 17.20 -8.62
C PRO A 139 -11.17 17.94 -9.70
N HIS A 140 -10.92 17.29 -10.84
CA HIS A 140 -10.10 17.84 -11.93
C HIS A 140 -10.79 17.69 -13.29
N ASN A 141 -10.33 18.49 -14.27
CA ASN A 141 -10.90 18.54 -15.62
C ASN A 141 -10.21 17.58 -16.61
N GLY A 142 -9.38 16.65 -16.13
CA GLY A 142 -8.67 15.66 -16.94
C GLY A 142 -7.47 16.19 -17.76
N ILE A 143 -7.27 17.51 -17.81
CA ILE A 143 -6.17 18.16 -18.52
C ILE A 143 -5.20 18.79 -17.52
N ILE A 144 -5.74 19.38 -16.46
CA ILE A 144 -5.01 20.07 -15.40
C ILE A 144 -5.17 19.24 -14.13
N TRP A 145 -4.09 18.56 -13.75
CA TRP A 145 -4.01 17.80 -12.52
C TRP A 145 -3.34 18.66 -11.47
N ASP A 146 -3.79 18.55 -10.21
CA ASP A 146 -3.11 19.24 -9.14
C ASP A 146 -1.71 18.64 -8.95
N THR A 147 -0.71 19.44 -9.32
CA THR A 147 0.68 19.16 -9.02
C THR A 147 0.95 19.52 -7.57
N SER A 148 2.06 19.03 -7.03
CA SER A 148 2.52 19.36 -5.69
C SER A 148 2.43 20.81 -5.28
N ASN A 149 2.63 21.70 -6.24
CA ASN A 149 2.66 23.14 -6.04
C ASN A 149 1.24 23.71 -5.95
N SER A 150 0.25 23.17 -6.66
CA SER A 150 -1.13 23.67 -6.62
C SER A 150 -1.90 23.26 -5.36
N TRP A 151 -1.62 22.08 -4.79
CA TRP A 151 -2.19 21.61 -3.52
C TRP A 151 -1.90 22.55 -2.33
N LEU A 152 -0.74 23.25 -2.35
CA LEU A 152 -0.35 24.23 -1.33
C LEU A 152 -1.25 25.48 -1.35
N TYR A 153 -1.81 25.83 -2.51
CA TYR A 153 -2.67 27.02 -2.65
C TYR A 153 -4.15 26.71 -2.41
N THR A 154 -4.61 25.50 -2.69
CA THR A 154 -6.04 25.14 -2.59
C THR A 154 -6.47 24.70 -1.19
N ASN A 155 -5.55 24.21 -0.34
CA ASN A 155 -5.84 23.85 1.05
C ASN A 155 -5.45 24.94 2.05
N SER A 156 -6.08 26.11 1.95
CA SER A 156 -5.95 27.20 2.94
C SER A 156 -6.56 26.87 4.32
N LYS A 157 -7.12 25.66 4.50
CA LYS A 157 -7.57 25.14 5.81
C LYS A 157 -6.45 24.47 6.62
N SER A 158 -5.20 24.70 6.22
CA SER A 158 -3.98 24.40 6.98
C SER A 158 -3.35 25.70 7.52
N LYS A 159 -4.17 26.58 8.11
CA LYS A 159 -3.68 27.52 9.13
C LYS A 159 -4.04 26.96 10.50
#